data_AF-A0A094D2N5-F1
#
_entry.id   AF-A0A094D2N5-F1
#
_cell.length_a   1.000
_cell.length_b   1.000
_cell.length_c   1.000
_cell.angle_alpha   90.00
_cell.angle_beta   90.00
_cell.angle_gamma   90.00
#
_symmetry.space_group_name_H-M   'P 1'
#
loop_
_entity.id
_entity.type
_entity.pdbx_description
1 polymer ?
#
loop_
_entity_poly.entity_id
_entity_poly.type
_entity_poly.pdbx_seq_one_letter_code
_entity_poly.pdbx_strand_id
1 'polypeptide(L)'
;MGSFRSSAPDLNNKDGFLSDFMAGGKQNRRKSGTIQRCAFGEGCRKVVTSKNMGVVPMPRPSDFCEIHTCIGFQGEAPCFNKVIKSGVTRCVIHYQCTVTGCSEQRVGSPNGGWWDCCAHHQCDADGCYSPRKYNVLKGRHFVYCPKHKCVREGCERSHPSWQQYCTTHTCVKAGCGDIVEGDEKLCTRHMKCSHNSCPSNRVRKDGEYQPFCARHSTCTSSQCTREKKPGSEFCSLQNAASLINATAVTIPANSTCAATPEHSTWKAAASRSHATVSSMNAENQVAISVPATKLMATAEHV
;
A
#
# COMPACT_ATOMS: atom_id res chain seq x y z
N MET A 1 27.20 -23.45 3.03
CA MET A 1 28.18 -24.48 2.62
C MET A 1 27.54 -25.33 1.55
N GLY A 2 27.95 -25.15 0.29
CA GLY A 2 27.39 -25.84 -0.86
C GLY A 2 28.30 -25.59 -2.05
N SER A 3 29.38 -26.36 -2.10
CA SER A 3 30.43 -26.28 -3.11
C SER A 3 29.99 -27.07 -4.34
N PHE A 4 29.77 -26.40 -5.47
CA PHE A 4 29.69 -27.05 -6.77
C PHE A 4 30.91 -26.64 -7.58
N ARG A 5 31.80 -27.62 -7.75
CA ARG A 5 32.98 -27.59 -8.62
C ARG A 5 32.63 -28.18 -9.98
N SER A 6 33.23 -27.57 -11.01
CA SER A 6 33.73 -28.17 -12.26
C SER A 6 32.71 -28.82 -13.19
N SER A 7 32.70 -28.55 -14.49
CA SER A 7 33.84 -28.84 -15.38
C SER A 7 33.71 -28.08 -16.71
N ALA A 8 34.84 -27.55 -17.20
CA ALA A 8 35.02 -27.13 -18.58
C ALA A 8 35.62 -28.30 -19.37
N PRO A 9 35.26 -28.50 -20.65
CA PRO A 9 35.96 -29.47 -21.49
C PRO A 9 37.21 -28.84 -22.12
N ASP A 10 38.32 -29.56 -21.97
CA ASP A 10 39.51 -29.47 -22.80
C ASP A 10 39.16 -29.71 -24.27
N LEU A 11 39.55 -28.79 -25.15
CA LEU A 11 39.69 -29.05 -26.58
C LEU A 11 41.15 -28.83 -26.96
N ASN A 12 41.90 -29.92 -26.85
CA ASN A 12 43.23 -30.05 -27.37
C ASN A 12 43.16 -30.57 -28.81
N ASN A 13 44.03 -30.00 -29.64
CA ASN A 13 44.69 -30.61 -30.79
C ASN A 13 43.89 -30.85 -32.10
N LYS A 14 44.28 -30.13 -33.15
CA LYS A 14 44.94 -30.76 -34.32
C LYS A 14 45.45 -29.70 -35.31
N ASP A 15 46.77 -29.63 -35.37
CA ASP A 15 47.52 -29.28 -36.57
C ASP A 15 47.06 -30.11 -37.77
N GLY A 16 46.73 -29.39 -38.85
CA GLY A 16 46.31 -29.93 -40.15
C GLY A 16 46.46 -28.82 -41.18
N PHE A 17 47.70 -28.49 -41.56
CA PHE A 17 48.32 -28.95 -42.80
C PHE A 17 47.57 -28.49 -44.06
N LEU A 18 47.86 -27.25 -44.47
CA LEU A 18 48.45 -26.93 -45.77
C LEU A 18 48.25 -27.98 -46.90
N SER A 19 47.02 -28.17 -47.40
CA SER A 19 46.81 -28.92 -48.66
C SER A 19 45.45 -28.67 -49.33
N ASP A 20 45.00 -27.42 -49.49
CA ASP A 20 43.75 -27.09 -50.22
C ASP A 20 43.85 -25.84 -51.11
N PHE A 21 44.93 -25.70 -51.89
CA PHE A 21 45.11 -24.55 -52.79
C PHE A 21 44.98 -24.85 -54.30
N MET A 22 44.49 -26.03 -54.71
CA MET A 22 44.39 -26.39 -56.14
C MET A 22 43.11 -27.18 -56.51
N ALA A 23 42.01 -27.03 -55.76
CA ALA A 23 40.70 -27.48 -56.21
C ALA A 23 39.89 -26.26 -56.63
N GLY A 24 39.44 -26.22 -57.89
CA GLY A 24 38.61 -25.16 -58.47
C GLY A 24 37.32 -24.95 -57.68
N GLY A 25 37.42 -24.14 -56.62
CA GLY A 25 36.30 -23.77 -55.78
C GLY A 25 35.33 -22.97 -56.61
N LYS A 26 34.14 -23.54 -56.86
CA LYS A 26 32.97 -22.80 -57.32
C LYS A 26 32.93 -21.51 -56.50
N GLN A 27 33.18 -20.37 -57.15
CA GLN A 27 33.13 -19.08 -56.50
C GLN A 27 31.73 -18.97 -55.89
N ASN A 28 31.65 -19.19 -54.57
CA ASN A 28 30.44 -18.98 -53.82
C ASN A 28 30.20 -17.48 -53.96
N ARG A 29 29.34 -17.13 -54.91
CA ARG A 29 28.98 -15.76 -55.28
C ARG A 29 28.48 -15.13 -53.98
N ARG A 30 29.37 -14.46 -53.26
CA ARG A 30 29.05 -13.79 -51.99
C ARG A 30 27.93 -12.83 -52.38
N LYS A 31 26.71 -13.13 -51.93
CA LYS A 31 25.54 -12.29 -52.20
C LYS A 31 25.90 -10.91 -51.70
N SER A 32 26.18 -9.99 -52.62
CA SER A 32 26.52 -8.61 -52.28
C SER A 32 25.41 -8.05 -51.41
N GLY A 33 25.69 -7.86 -50.12
CA GLY A 33 24.76 -7.21 -49.23
C GLY A 33 24.51 -5.79 -49.75
N THR A 34 23.25 -5.41 -49.87
CA THR A 34 22.87 -4.06 -50.28
C THR A 34 23.30 -3.08 -49.19
N ILE A 35 24.38 -2.34 -49.42
CA ILE A 35 24.87 -1.28 -48.54
C ILE A 35 23.88 -0.11 -48.67
N GLN A 36 22.99 0.06 -47.69
CA GLN A 36 22.11 1.22 -47.61
C GLN A 36 22.72 2.31 -46.73
N ARG A 37 22.58 3.58 -47.16
CA ARG A 37 22.99 4.74 -46.36
C ARG A 37 21.97 4.99 -45.25
N CYS A 38 22.44 5.41 -44.08
CA CYS A 38 21.58 5.80 -42.96
C CYS A 38 20.60 6.91 -43.39
N ALA A 39 19.30 6.73 -43.09
CA ALA A 39 18.26 7.70 -43.42
C ALA A 39 18.23 8.95 -42.52
N PHE A 40 19.23 9.15 -41.64
CA PHE A 40 19.28 10.27 -40.69
C PHE A 40 19.58 11.65 -41.32
N GLY A 41 19.50 11.79 -42.65
CA GLY A 41 19.81 13.02 -43.39
C GLY A 41 21.29 13.10 -43.81
N GLU A 42 21.64 14.19 -44.50
CA GLU A 42 22.91 14.33 -45.27
C GLU A 42 24.21 14.28 -44.42
N GLY A 43 24.12 14.33 -43.09
CA GLY A 43 25.27 14.33 -42.19
C GLY A 43 25.80 12.95 -41.77
N CYS A 44 25.03 11.86 -41.95
CA CYS A 44 25.45 10.54 -41.48
C CYS A 44 26.12 9.72 -42.59
N ARG A 45 27.45 9.56 -42.54
CA ARG A 45 28.21 8.73 -43.48
C ARG A 45 28.27 7.24 -43.12
N LYS A 46 27.65 6.83 -42.00
CA LYS A 46 27.66 5.43 -41.58
C LYS A 46 26.72 4.59 -42.44
N VAL A 47 27.21 3.42 -42.83
CA VAL A 47 26.45 2.42 -43.58
C VAL A 47 25.58 1.62 -42.60
N VAL A 48 24.35 1.33 -43.01
CA VAL A 48 23.49 0.36 -42.30
C VAL A 48 23.91 -1.04 -42.75
N THR A 49 24.66 -1.74 -41.91
CA THR A 49 24.98 -3.14 -42.15
C THR A 49 23.82 -4.01 -41.68
N SER A 50 22.94 -4.43 -42.60
CA SER A 50 21.98 -5.49 -42.32
C SER A 50 22.74 -6.82 -42.18
N LYS A 51 23.00 -7.24 -40.94
CA LYS A 51 23.49 -8.60 -40.69
C LYS A 51 22.35 -9.56 -41.04
N ASN A 52 22.43 -10.18 -42.22
CA ASN A 52 21.56 -11.29 -42.61
C ASN A 52 21.80 -12.46 -41.66
N MET A 53 21.04 -12.52 -40.57
CA MET A 53 21.08 -13.60 -39.59
C MET A 53 20.03 -14.66 -39.94
N GLY A 54 20.35 -15.50 -40.92
CA GLY A 54 19.64 -16.78 -41.15
C GLY A 54 18.16 -16.68 -41.58
N VAL A 55 17.58 -17.84 -41.87
CA VAL A 55 16.30 -18.06 -42.57
C VAL A 55 15.06 -17.72 -41.73
N VAL A 56 15.22 -16.95 -40.65
CA VAL A 56 14.09 -16.58 -39.79
C VAL A 56 13.42 -15.34 -40.38
N PRO A 57 12.08 -15.33 -40.54
CA PRO A 57 11.33 -14.12 -40.91
C PRO A 57 11.51 -13.04 -39.83
N MET A 58 12.59 -12.26 -39.95
CA MET A 58 12.91 -11.18 -39.01
C MET A 58 12.18 -9.90 -39.39
N PRO A 59 11.83 -9.05 -38.40
CA PRO A 59 11.31 -7.71 -38.64
C PRO A 59 12.26 -6.91 -39.54
N ARG A 60 11.70 -6.00 -40.33
CA ARG A 60 12.45 -5.15 -41.26
C ARG A 60 13.68 -4.54 -40.56
N PRO A 61 14.88 -4.63 -41.16
CA PRO A 61 16.06 -3.96 -40.62
C PRO A 61 15.79 -2.45 -40.51
N SER A 62 16.34 -1.82 -39.47
CA SER A 62 16.22 -0.37 -39.27
C SER A 62 16.87 0.38 -40.43
N ASP A 63 16.22 1.43 -40.94
CA ASP A 63 16.81 2.35 -41.93
C ASP A 63 17.90 3.27 -41.33
N PHE A 64 18.17 3.14 -40.02
CA PHE A 64 19.12 3.94 -39.27
C PHE A 64 20.34 3.10 -38.86
N CYS A 65 21.52 3.73 -38.85
CA CYS A 65 22.73 3.10 -38.32
C CYS A 65 22.68 3.00 -36.78
N GLU A 66 23.56 2.19 -36.18
CA GLU A 66 23.54 1.88 -34.73
C GLU A 66 23.55 3.11 -33.79
N ILE A 67 24.09 4.26 -34.23
CA ILE A 67 24.09 5.50 -33.43
C ILE A 67 22.81 6.34 -33.58
N HIS A 68 21.98 6.03 -34.57
CA HIS A 68 20.73 6.72 -34.90
C HIS A 68 19.50 5.83 -34.75
N THR A 69 19.69 4.54 -34.52
CA THR A 69 18.64 3.63 -34.07
C THR A 69 18.37 3.90 -32.59
N CYS A 70 17.10 4.07 -32.24
CA CYS A 70 16.70 4.20 -30.85
C CYS A 70 17.02 2.90 -30.09
N ILE A 71 17.85 3.01 -29.05
CA ILE A 71 18.04 1.92 -28.09
C ILE A 71 16.78 1.90 -27.23
N GLY A 72 15.96 0.86 -27.41
CA GLY A 72 14.79 0.62 -26.57
C GLY A 72 15.16 0.46 -25.09
N PHE A 73 14.15 0.40 -24.22
CA PHE A 73 14.42 0.02 -22.84
C PHE A 73 14.96 -1.41 -22.78
N GLN A 74 15.80 -1.73 -21.79
CA GLN A 74 16.27 -3.10 -21.62
C GLN A 74 15.08 -4.04 -21.46
N GLY A 75 14.96 -5.04 -22.35
CA GLY A 75 13.87 -6.01 -22.36
C GLY A 75 12.69 -5.66 -23.27
N GLU A 76 12.65 -4.48 -23.88
CA GLU A 76 11.66 -4.13 -24.90
C GLU A 76 12.12 -4.50 -26.32
N ALA A 77 11.15 -4.65 -27.22
CA ALA A 77 11.44 -4.84 -28.64
C ALA A 77 12.28 -3.66 -29.19
N PRO A 78 13.17 -3.91 -30.17
CA PRO A 78 13.97 -2.84 -30.79
C PRO A 78 13.08 -1.70 -31.28
N CYS A 79 13.43 -0.47 -30.93
CA CYS A 79 12.70 0.70 -31.38
C CYS A 79 13.27 1.19 -32.70
N PHE A 80 12.46 1.19 -33.75
CA PHE A 80 12.87 1.59 -35.09
C PHE A 80 12.67 3.09 -35.37
N ASN A 81 12.23 3.86 -34.35
CA ASN A 81 12.01 5.28 -34.50
C ASN A 81 13.33 6.07 -34.54
N LYS A 82 13.31 7.17 -35.30
CA LYS A 82 14.42 8.11 -35.41
C LYS A 82 14.73 8.75 -34.05
N VAL A 83 16.01 8.79 -33.67
CA VAL A 83 16.47 9.53 -32.48
C VAL A 83 16.27 11.05 -32.64
N ILE A 84 16.06 11.77 -31.53
CA ILE A 84 15.70 13.20 -31.58
C ILE A 84 16.84 14.05 -32.13
N LYS A 85 18.09 13.74 -31.72
CA LYS A 85 19.31 14.46 -32.10
C LYS A 85 20.50 13.51 -32.15
N SER A 86 21.49 13.79 -32.99
CA SER A 86 22.77 13.06 -32.99
C SER A 86 23.40 13.09 -31.60
N GLY A 87 23.81 11.92 -31.10
CA GLY A 87 24.36 11.75 -29.75
C GLY A 87 23.31 11.39 -28.69
N VAL A 88 22.01 11.52 -28.98
CA VAL A 88 20.94 10.99 -28.14
C VAL A 88 20.60 9.58 -28.64
N THR A 89 20.61 8.60 -27.74
CA THR A 89 20.37 7.19 -28.08
C THR A 89 18.88 6.82 -28.16
N ARG A 90 17.97 7.78 -27.99
CA ARG A 90 16.52 7.54 -27.87
C ARG A 90 15.69 8.43 -28.79
N CYS A 91 14.59 7.87 -29.26
CA CYS A 91 13.55 8.58 -30.01
C CYS A 91 12.67 9.43 -29.08
N VAL A 92 11.82 10.27 -29.68
CA VAL A 92 10.86 11.14 -28.97
C VAL A 92 9.99 10.34 -27.98
N ILE A 93 9.49 9.17 -28.40
CA ILE A 93 8.59 8.32 -27.60
C ILE A 93 9.29 7.81 -26.32
N HIS A 94 10.57 7.47 -26.42
CA HIS A 94 11.35 6.95 -25.29
C HIS A 94 11.98 8.05 -24.44
N TYR A 95 11.88 9.29 -24.87
CA TYR A 95 12.41 10.45 -24.17
C TYR A 95 11.33 11.23 -23.44
N GLN A 96 10.12 11.28 -23.99
CA GLN A 96 8.99 12.01 -23.43
C GLN A 96 8.26 11.22 -22.36
N CYS A 97 7.70 11.94 -21.39
CA CYS A 97 6.84 11.39 -20.35
C CYS A 97 5.71 10.53 -20.94
N THR A 98 5.44 9.37 -20.35
CA THR A 98 4.33 8.49 -20.79
C THR A 98 2.93 9.01 -20.45
N VAL A 99 2.84 10.08 -19.66
CA VAL A 99 1.55 10.67 -19.27
C VAL A 99 1.00 11.44 -20.46
N THR A 100 -0.20 11.05 -20.90
CA THR A 100 -0.90 11.66 -22.04
C THR A 100 -0.95 13.18 -21.92
N GLY A 101 -0.49 13.88 -22.96
CA GLY A 101 -0.48 15.34 -23.02
C GLY A 101 0.76 16.00 -22.38
N CYS A 102 1.69 15.23 -21.81
CA CYS A 102 2.94 15.76 -21.29
C CYS A 102 4.06 15.66 -22.31
N SER A 103 4.66 16.80 -22.67
CA SER A 103 5.83 16.87 -23.58
C SER A 103 7.17 16.94 -22.85
N GLU A 104 7.15 16.88 -21.52
CA GLU A 104 8.36 16.94 -20.70
C GLU A 104 9.21 15.67 -20.81
N GLN A 105 10.48 15.82 -20.47
CA GLN A 105 11.45 14.76 -20.57
C GLN A 105 11.34 13.83 -19.35
N ARG A 106 11.48 12.52 -19.59
CA ARG A 106 11.60 11.53 -18.51
C ARG A 106 12.82 11.83 -17.65
N VAL A 107 12.75 11.48 -16.37
CA VAL A 107 13.89 11.63 -15.46
C VAL A 107 14.81 10.41 -15.56
N GLY A 108 16.12 10.64 -15.51
CA GLY A 108 17.11 9.56 -15.43
C GLY A 108 17.01 8.81 -14.11
N SER A 109 17.19 7.49 -14.15
CA SER A 109 17.34 6.66 -12.96
C SER A 109 18.77 6.71 -12.42
N PRO A 110 18.96 6.72 -11.09
CA PRO A 110 20.29 6.57 -10.50
C PRO A 110 21.03 5.31 -10.98
N ASN A 111 20.30 4.26 -11.39
CA ASN A 111 20.85 2.99 -11.85
C ASN A 111 21.17 2.98 -13.36
N GLY A 112 21.24 4.13 -14.03
CA GLY A 112 21.52 4.22 -15.47
C GLY A 112 20.32 3.89 -16.38
N GLY A 113 19.16 3.60 -15.80
CA GLY A 113 17.87 3.48 -16.49
C GLY A 113 17.18 4.83 -16.70
N TRP A 114 15.96 4.79 -17.23
CA TRP A 114 15.08 5.96 -17.35
C TRP A 114 13.72 5.59 -16.79
N TRP A 115 13.07 6.53 -16.12
CA TRP A 115 11.74 6.32 -15.56
C TRP A 115 10.64 6.55 -16.60
N ASP A 116 9.44 6.04 -16.35
CA ASP A 116 8.32 6.18 -17.28
C ASP A 116 7.77 7.61 -17.37
N CYS A 117 8.07 8.45 -16.38
CA CYS A 117 7.49 9.77 -16.25
C CYS A 117 8.53 10.86 -15.95
N CYS A 118 8.15 12.11 -16.20
CA CYS A 118 8.92 13.31 -15.81
C CYS A 118 8.79 13.58 -14.31
N ALA A 119 9.58 14.52 -13.80
CA ALA A 119 9.62 14.86 -12.37
C ALA A 119 8.25 15.33 -11.85
N HIS A 120 7.49 16.06 -12.68
CA HIS A 120 6.15 16.56 -12.32
C HIS A 120 5.10 15.45 -12.16
N HIS A 121 5.32 14.28 -12.78
CA HIS A 121 4.41 13.15 -12.72
C HIS A 121 4.90 12.02 -11.80
N GLN A 122 6.04 12.21 -11.14
CA GLN A 122 6.64 11.21 -10.26
C GLN A 122 6.10 11.29 -8.84
N CYS A 123 5.77 10.15 -8.21
CA CYS A 123 5.37 10.10 -6.80
C CYS A 123 6.36 10.84 -5.86
N ASP A 124 5.84 11.66 -4.95
CA ASP A 124 6.65 12.37 -3.92
C ASP A 124 7.09 11.48 -2.74
N ALA A 125 6.93 10.16 -2.84
CA ALA A 125 7.38 9.26 -1.78
C ALA A 125 8.86 8.93 -2.02
N ASP A 126 9.67 8.97 -0.97
CA ASP A 126 11.11 8.74 -1.06
C ASP A 126 11.43 7.41 -1.75
N GLY A 127 12.25 7.47 -2.81
CA GLY A 127 12.63 6.31 -3.61
C GLY A 127 11.49 5.71 -4.45
N CYS A 128 10.32 6.35 -4.53
CA CYS A 128 9.25 5.94 -5.43
C CYS A 128 9.31 6.69 -6.76
N TYR A 129 9.38 5.93 -7.83
CA TYR A 129 9.41 6.46 -9.20
C TYR A 129 8.15 6.12 -10.00
N SER A 130 7.12 5.59 -9.33
CA SER A 130 5.86 5.26 -9.99
C SER A 130 5.09 6.53 -10.39
N PRO A 131 4.40 6.52 -11.55
CA PRO A 131 3.63 7.66 -12.02
C PRO A 131 2.44 7.95 -11.10
N ARG A 132 2.13 9.24 -10.94
CA ARG A 132 0.94 9.73 -10.24
C ARG A 132 -0.31 9.49 -11.09
N LYS A 133 -1.39 9.06 -10.45
CA LYS A 133 -2.70 8.98 -11.11
C LYS A 133 -3.29 10.39 -11.26
N TYR A 134 -3.92 10.68 -12.39
CA TYR A 134 -4.66 11.92 -12.59
C TYR A 134 -5.98 11.90 -11.80
N ASN A 135 -6.26 12.96 -11.03
CA ASN A 135 -7.53 13.12 -10.33
C ASN A 135 -8.47 13.96 -11.20
N VAL A 136 -9.39 13.29 -11.89
CA VAL A 136 -10.39 13.92 -12.76
C VAL A 136 -11.25 14.93 -11.99
N LEU A 137 -11.62 14.64 -10.73
CA LEU A 137 -12.49 15.51 -9.93
C LEU A 137 -11.82 16.85 -9.56
N LYS A 138 -10.49 16.87 -9.42
CA LYS A 138 -9.74 18.08 -9.05
C LYS A 138 -8.96 18.69 -10.21
N GLY A 139 -9.00 18.08 -11.39
CA GLY A 139 -8.26 18.54 -12.57
C GLY A 139 -6.73 18.51 -12.41
N ARG A 140 -6.18 17.71 -11.48
CA ARG A 140 -4.74 17.67 -11.17
C ARG A 140 -4.26 16.26 -10.81
N HIS A 141 -2.96 15.99 -10.90
CA HIS A 141 -2.37 14.73 -10.44
C HIS A 141 -2.39 14.61 -8.90
N PHE A 142 -2.57 13.40 -8.38
CA PHE A 142 -2.34 13.14 -6.96
C PHE A 142 -0.86 13.37 -6.62
N VAL A 143 -0.57 13.78 -5.38
CA VAL A 143 0.80 13.95 -4.89
C VAL A 143 1.56 12.62 -4.84
N TYR A 144 0.84 11.54 -4.50
CA TYR A 144 1.38 10.19 -4.37
C TYR A 144 0.77 9.23 -5.40
N CYS A 145 1.55 8.22 -5.81
CA CYS A 145 1.06 7.13 -6.66
C CYS A 145 0.06 6.24 -5.89
N PRO A 146 -0.71 5.38 -6.58
CA PRO A 146 -1.70 4.51 -5.92
C PRO A 146 -1.15 3.59 -4.82
N LYS A 147 0.16 3.28 -4.84
CA LYS A 147 0.82 2.46 -3.81
C LYS A 147 1.16 3.23 -2.53
N HIS A 148 1.29 4.54 -2.60
CA HIS A 148 1.66 5.40 -1.47
C HIS A 148 0.55 6.34 -1.05
N LYS A 149 -0.54 6.44 -1.82
CA LYS A 149 -1.71 7.25 -1.51
C LYS A 149 -2.60 6.50 -0.50
N CYS A 150 -3.10 7.21 0.51
CA CYS A 150 -4.13 6.67 1.39
C CYS A 150 -5.32 6.10 0.61
N VAL A 151 -5.74 4.88 0.96
CA VAL A 151 -6.85 4.18 0.33
C VAL A 151 -8.20 4.89 0.54
N ARG A 152 -8.35 5.70 1.61
CA ARG A 152 -9.60 6.44 1.84
C ARG A 152 -9.88 7.43 0.72
N GLU A 153 -11.09 7.37 0.17
CA GLU A 153 -11.52 8.26 -0.89
C GLU A 153 -11.41 9.73 -0.46
N GLY A 154 -10.97 10.57 -1.40
CA GLY A 154 -10.73 12.00 -1.14
C GLY A 154 -9.45 12.33 -0.36
N CYS A 155 -8.80 11.36 0.30
CA CYS A 155 -7.54 11.60 1.00
C CYS A 155 -6.36 11.70 0.03
N GLU A 156 -5.55 12.75 0.18
CA GLU A 156 -4.33 12.97 -0.63
C GLU A 156 -3.04 12.75 0.16
N ARG A 157 -3.13 12.36 1.44
CA ARG A 157 -1.96 12.07 2.28
C ARG A 157 -1.35 10.72 1.90
N SER A 158 -0.04 10.61 2.12
CA SER A 158 0.66 9.34 2.03
C SER A 158 0.48 8.49 3.28
N HIS A 159 0.86 7.23 3.17
CA HIS A 159 0.96 6.32 4.30
C HIS A 159 2.35 5.67 4.34
N PRO A 160 2.78 5.18 5.52
CA PRO A 160 3.94 4.31 5.62
C PRO A 160 3.77 3.05 4.75
N SER A 161 4.87 2.48 4.26
CA SER A 161 4.85 1.31 3.36
C SER A 161 4.18 0.06 3.96
N TRP A 162 4.11 -0.04 5.28
CA TRP A 162 3.51 -1.15 6.03
C TRP A 162 2.02 -0.95 6.37
N GLN A 163 1.42 0.17 5.97
CA GLN A 163 -0.02 0.43 6.14
C GLN A 163 -0.67 0.76 4.80
N GLN A 164 -2.00 0.75 4.74
CA GLN A 164 -2.78 1.20 3.57
C GLN A 164 -3.45 2.56 3.79
N TYR A 165 -3.45 3.04 5.03
CA TYR A 165 -4.12 4.26 5.46
C TYR A 165 -3.09 5.23 6.01
N CYS A 166 -3.29 6.53 5.79
CA CYS A 166 -2.41 7.55 6.35
C CYS A 166 -2.56 7.60 7.87
N THR A 167 -1.61 8.24 8.54
CA THR A 167 -1.59 8.35 10.01
C THR A 167 -2.85 8.96 10.62
N THR A 168 -3.60 9.75 9.85
CA THR A 168 -4.87 10.34 10.30
C THR A 168 -6.08 9.46 10.08
N HIS A 169 -5.95 8.37 9.31
CA HIS A 169 -6.98 7.36 9.11
C HIS A 169 -6.63 6.02 9.75
N THR A 170 -5.56 5.97 10.55
CA THR A 170 -5.17 4.81 11.37
C THR A 170 -5.41 5.12 12.83
N CYS A 171 -5.89 4.13 13.60
CA CYS A 171 -6.10 4.31 15.03
C CYS A 171 -4.78 4.65 15.74
N VAL A 172 -4.80 5.69 16.59
CA VAL A 172 -3.60 6.13 17.32
C VAL A 172 -3.17 5.15 18.42
N LYS A 173 -4.02 4.20 18.82
CA LYS A 173 -3.69 3.25 19.89
C LYS A 173 -2.63 2.26 19.40
N ALA A 174 -1.53 2.14 20.14
CA ALA A 174 -0.43 1.23 19.82
C ALA A 174 -0.94 -0.21 19.58
N GLY A 175 -0.48 -0.82 18.47
CA GLY A 175 -0.88 -2.16 18.05
C GLY A 175 -2.27 -2.26 17.41
N CYS A 176 -3.01 -1.17 17.26
CA CYS A 176 -4.29 -1.16 16.55
C CYS A 176 -4.08 -0.81 15.07
N GLY A 177 -4.33 -1.78 14.18
CA GLY A 177 -4.34 -1.58 12.73
C GLY A 177 -5.70 -1.15 12.16
N ASP A 178 -6.69 -0.90 13.02
CA ASP A 178 -8.04 -0.53 12.56
C ASP A 178 -8.08 0.89 12.00
N ILE A 179 -8.99 1.09 11.06
CA ILE A 179 -9.23 2.36 10.38
C ILE A 179 -10.05 3.28 11.27
N VAL A 180 -9.80 4.58 11.18
CA VAL A 180 -10.65 5.60 11.80
C VAL A 180 -11.58 6.21 10.76
N GLU A 181 -12.86 6.24 11.11
CA GLU A 181 -13.90 6.94 10.35
C GLU A 181 -13.93 8.42 10.78
N GLY A 182 -14.10 9.34 9.82
CA GLY A 182 -14.12 10.78 10.12
C GLY A 182 -12.75 11.36 10.49
N ASP A 183 -12.76 12.37 11.36
CA ASP A 183 -11.60 13.12 11.88
C ASP A 183 -11.18 12.66 13.30
N GLU A 184 -11.68 11.51 13.72
CA GLU A 184 -11.41 10.98 15.05
C GLU A 184 -10.01 10.36 15.11
N LYS A 185 -9.46 10.21 16.32
CA LYS A 185 -8.13 9.61 16.53
C LYS A 185 -8.19 8.11 16.86
N LEU A 186 -9.37 7.60 17.16
CA LEU A 186 -9.59 6.23 17.63
C LEU A 186 -10.56 5.52 16.69
N CYS A 187 -10.31 4.24 16.42
CA CYS A 187 -11.27 3.43 15.66
C CYS A 187 -12.54 3.19 16.49
N THR A 188 -13.60 2.74 15.83
CA THR A 188 -14.90 2.41 16.47
C THR A 188 -14.76 1.47 17.66
N ARG A 189 -13.80 0.54 17.64
CA ARG A 189 -13.50 -0.37 18.76
C ARG A 189 -12.91 0.36 19.97
N HIS A 190 -12.05 1.35 19.75
CA HIS A 190 -11.41 2.12 20.83
C HIS A 190 -12.20 3.35 21.27
N MET A 191 -13.20 3.75 20.49
CA MET A 191 -14.16 4.77 20.89
C MET A 191 -15.21 4.27 21.88
N LYS A 192 -15.49 2.96 21.95
CA LYS A 192 -16.50 2.42 22.86
C LYS A 192 -16.09 2.58 24.32
N CYS A 193 -17.08 2.85 25.17
CA CYS A 193 -16.91 2.89 26.61
C CYS A 193 -16.27 1.59 27.13
N SER A 194 -15.32 1.70 28.06
CA SER A 194 -14.65 0.53 28.65
C SER A 194 -15.54 -0.28 29.60
N HIS A 195 -16.74 0.21 29.93
CA HIS A 195 -17.69 -0.54 30.72
C HIS A 195 -18.29 -1.67 29.86
N ASN A 196 -18.26 -2.89 30.40
CA ASN A 196 -18.83 -4.07 29.74
C ASN A 196 -20.27 -3.79 29.27
N SER A 197 -20.60 -4.26 28.07
CA SER A 197 -21.90 -4.09 27.41
C SER A 197 -22.43 -2.66 27.21
N CYS A 198 -21.61 -1.62 27.44
CA CYS A 198 -22.04 -0.25 27.15
C CYS A 198 -21.89 0.06 25.65
N PRO A 199 -22.99 0.38 24.92
CA PRO A 199 -22.91 0.71 23.51
C PRO A 199 -22.44 2.15 23.26
N SER A 200 -22.35 2.98 24.30
CA SER A 200 -22.02 4.40 24.18
C SER A 200 -20.53 4.63 23.93
N ASN A 201 -20.24 5.70 23.17
CA ASN A 201 -18.87 6.16 22.94
C ASN A 201 -18.31 6.89 24.17
N ARG A 202 -16.98 6.85 24.31
CA ARG A 202 -16.18 7.60 25.27
C ARG A 202 -16.37 9.10 25.06
N VAL A 203 -16.36 9.84 26.16
CA VAL A 203 -16.41 11.31 26.10
C VAL A 203 -15.00 11.87 25.91
N ARG A 204 -14.89 12.93 25.13
CA ARG A 204 -13.65 13.70 24.98
C ARG A 204 -13.64 14.83 26.00
N LYS A 205 -12.61 14.89 26.85
CA LYS A 205 -12.40 15.94 27.84
C LYS A 205 -10.98 16.48 27.64
N ASP A 206 -10.85 17.80 27.46
CA ASP A 206 -9.57 18.49 27.23
C ASP A 206 -8.77 17.93 26.03
N GLY A 207 -9.48 17.44 25.01
CA GLY A 207 -8.87 16.89 23.81
C GLY A 207 -8.48 15.41 23.89
N GLU A 208 -8.54 14.79 25.07
CA GLU A 208 -8.29 13.36 25.29
C GLU A 208 -9.58 12.57 25.48
N TYR A 209 -9.59 11.30 25.03
CA TYR A 209 -10.74 10.41 25.23
C TYR A 209 -10.67 9.77 26.62
N GLN A 210 -11.69 10.02 27.42
CA GLN A 210 -11.85 9.38 28.73
C GLN A 210 -12.14 7.88 28.56
N PRO A 211 -11.76 7.01 29.50
CA PRO A 211 -12.01 5.57 29.40
C PRO A 211 -13.51 5.21 29.38
N PHE A 212 -14.36 6.13 29.83
CA PHE A 212 -15.79 5.93 30.03
C PHE A 212 -16.65 6.94 29.25
N CYS A 213 -17.90 6.58 28.95
CA CYS A 213 -18.89 7.50 28.39
C CYS A 213 -19.44 8.45 29.47
N ALA A 214 -20.23 9.45 29.09
CA ALA A 214 -20.79 10.45 30.01
C ALA A 214 -21.52 9.81 31.21
N ARG A 215 -22.29 8.73 30.95
CA ARG A 215 -23.05 8.00 31.98
C ARG A 215 -22.16 7.26 32.99
N HIS A 216 -20.94 6.96 32.61
CA HIS A 216 -19.98 6.19 33.39
C HIS A 216 -18.80 7.03 33.89
N SER A 217 -18.63 8.26 33.41
CA SER A 217 -17.55 9.16 33.84
C SER A 217 -17.90 9.98 35.09
N THR A 218 -19.17 10.31 35.31
CA THR A 218 -19.58 11.15 36.44
C THR A 218 -20.36 10.36 37.49
N CYS A 219 -20.17 10.73 38.76
CA CYS A 219 -21.07 10.33 39.82
C CYS A 219 -22.48 10.88 39.54
N THR A 220 -23.52 10.08 39.76
CA THR A 220 -24.92 10.49 39.51
C THR A 220 -25.38 11.64 40.42
N SER A 221 -24.65 11.93 41.51
CA SER A 221 -25.00 13.03 42.40
C SER A 221 -24.67 14.38 41.77
N SER A 222 -25.67 15.25 41.70
CA SER A 222 -25.61 16.59 41.09
C SER A 222 -24.52 17.50 41.68
N GLN A 223 -23.96 17.17 42.84
CA GLN A 223 -22.87 17.91 43.48
C GLN A 223 -21.54 17.13 43.56
N CYS A 224 -21.46 15.88 43.09
CA CYS A 224 -20.20 15.12 43.09
C CYS A 224 -19.51 15.24 41.72
N THR A 225 -18.47 16.06 41.64
CA THR A 225 -17.56 16.14 40.47
C THR A 225 -16.52 15.03 40.45
N ARG A 226 -16.51 14.14 41.46
CA ARG A 226 -15.55 13.03 41.54
C ARG A 226 -15.94 11.91 40.59
N GLU A 227 -14.90 11.21 40.13
CA GLU A 227 -15.06 10.05 39.27
C GLU A 227 -15.82 8.92 39.96
N LYS A 228 -16.64 8.25 39.16
CA LYS A 228 -17.44 7.10 39.56
C LYS A 228 -16.51 5.93 39.86
N LYS A 229 -16.72 5.22 40.98
CA LYS A 229 -15.95 4.00 41.24
C LYS A 229 -16.34 2.95 40.18
N PRO A 230 -15.40 2.23 39.55
CA PRO A 230 -15.73 1.17 38.61
C PRO A 230 -16.75 0.19 39.24
N GLY A 231 -17.91 0.01 38.59
CA GLY A 231 -19.00 -0.86 39.06
C GLY A 231 -19.94 -0.28 40.13
N SER A 232 -19.82 1.00 40.52
CA SER A 232 -20.76 1.68 41.42
C SER A 232 -21.50 2.79 40.67
N GLU A 233 -22.71 3.17 41.13
CA GLU A 233 -23.40 4.39 40.68
C GLU A 233 -22.81 5.69 41.25
N PHE A 234 -21.96 5.56 42.27
CA PHE A 234 -21.50 6.66 43.09
C PHE A 234 -19.97 6.79 43.08
N CYS A 235 -19.51 8.01 43.34
CA CYS A 235 -18.11 8.27 43.68
C CYS A 235 -17.76 7.54 44.99
N SER A 236 -16.50 7.19 45.21
CA SER A 236 -16.05 6.43 46.39
C SER A 236 -16.50 7.04 47.73
N LEU A 237 -16.61 8.36 47.81
CA LEU A 237 -17.16 9.06 48.98
C LEU A 237 -18.65 8.82 49.19
N GLN A 238 -19.46 8.91 48.14
CA GLN A 238 -20.91 8.74 48.27
C GLN A 238 -21.32 7.29 48.46
N ASN A 239 -20.51 6.34 47.96
CA ASN A 239 -20.71 4.93 48.25
C ASN A 239 -20.53 4.64 49.75
N ALA A 240 -19.62 5.34 50.44
CA ALA A 240 -19.46 5.23 51.89
C ALA A 240 -20.61 5.89 52.67
N ALA A 241 -21.05 7.09 52.25
CA ALA A 241 -22.15 7.79 52.91
C ALA A 241 -23.50 7.07 52.76
N SER A 242 -23.76 6.45 51.61
CA SER A 242 -24.99 5.67 51.39
C SER A 242 -25.05 4.41 52.26
N LEU A 243 -23.92 3.79 52.59
CA LEU A 243 -23.88 2.65 53.50
C LEU A 243 -24.19 3.05 54.95
N ILE A 244 -23.79 4.26 55.37
CA ILE A 244 -24.06 4.77 56.72
C ILE A 244 -25.56 5.04 56.92
N ASN A 245 -26.24 5.59 55.91
CA ASN A 245 -27.69 5.84 55.99
C ASN A 245 -28.53 4.56 55.88
N ALA A 246 -28.04 3.50 55.25
CA ALA A 246 -28.76 2.22 55.17
C ALA A 246 -28.78 1.46 56.52
N THR A 247 -27.82 1.72 57.41
CA THR A 247 -27.79 1.15 58.76
C THR A 247 -28.60 1.93 59.80
N ALA A 248 -29.11 3.12 59.47
CA ALA A 248 -30.02 3.89 60.32
C ALA A 248 -31.49 3.50 60.07
N VAL A 249 -31.78 2.20 60.01
CA VAL A 249 -33.14 1.71 60.22
C VAL A 249 -33.36 1.70 61.72
N THR A 250 -34.23 2.60 62.17
CA THR A 250 -34.78 2.69 63.51
C THR A 250 -35.09 1.32 64.07
N ILE A 251 -34.28 0.85 65.03
CA ILE A 251 -34.68 -0.19 65.97
C ILE A 251 -35.73 0.46 66.88
N PRO A 252 -37.01 0.04 66.85
CA PRO A 252 -37.96 0.49 67.85
C PRO A 252 -37.48 -0.01 69.22
N ALA A 253 -37.34 0.91 70.16
CA ALA A 253 -36.99 0.63 71.53
C ALA A 253 -38.09 -0.23 72.17
N ASN A 254 -37.90 -1.56 72.21
CA ASN A 254 -38.45 -2.47 73.22
C ASN A 254 -38.03 -3.92 72.91
N SER A 255 -36.89 -4.35 73.43
CA SER A 255 -36.71 -5.75 73.82
C SER A 255 -35.49 -5.91 74.71
N THR A 256 -35.77 -6.11 75.99
CA THR A 256 -34.82 -6.51 77.02
C THR A 256 -34.64 -8.01 76.92
N CYS A 257 -33.52 -8.48 76.37
CA CYS A 257 -33.13 -9.89 76.45
C CYS A 257 -31.63 -9.98 76.77
N ALA A 258 -31.33 -10.46 77.97
CA ALA A 258 -30.00 -10.93 78.34
C ALA A 258 -29.67 -12.23 77.60
N ALA A 259 -28.43 -12.41 77.14
CA ALA A 259 -27.63 -13.63 77.30
C ALA A 259 -26.33 -13.64 76.44
N THR A 260 -25.24 -13.89 77.16
CA THR A 260 -24.03 -14.71 76.89
C THR A 260 -23.11 -14.46 75.68
N PRO A 261 -21.77 -14.50 75.89
CA PRO A 261 -20.77 -14.48 74.83
C PRO A 261 -20.42 -15.90 74.36
N GLU A 262 -20.60 -16.19 73.08
CA GLU A 262 -19.98 -17.34 72.43
C GLU A 262 -19.04 -16.91 71.30
N HIS A 263 -17.81 -17.40 71.41
CA HIS A 263 -16.77 -17.36 70.39
C HIS A 263 -17.25 -18.01 69.10
N SER A 264 -17.05 -17.37 67.95
CA SER A 264 -17.16 -18.02 66.65
C SER A 264 -16.06 -17.58 65.69
N THR A 265 -15.16 -18.52 65.44
CA THR A 265 -14.09 -18.53 64.44
C THR A 265 -14.63 -18.46 63.02
N TRP A 266 -14.06 -17.57 62.21
CA TRP A 266 -14.40 -17.41 60.80
C TRP A 266 -13.68 -18.47 59.96
N LYS A 267 -14.44 -19.30 59.24
CA LYS A 267 -13.94 -20.24 58.23
C LYS A 267 -14.18 -19.64 56.85
N ALA A 268 -13.09 -19.41 56.10
CA ALA A 268 -13.14 -18.90 54.74
C ALA A 268 -13.71 -19.96 53.77
N ALA A 269 -14.76 -19.61 53.03
CA ALA A 269 -15.29 -20.40 51.92
C ALA A 269 -14.81 -19.80 50.59
N ALA A 270 -13.96 -20.53 49.88
CA ALA A 270 -13.58 -20.24 48.51
C ALA A 270 -14.72 -20.66 47.56
N SER A 271 -15.25 -19.69 46.82
CA SER A 271 -16.22 -19.92 45.74
C SER A 271 -15.46 -20.15 44.43
N ARG A 272 -15.58 -21.36 43.87
CA ARG A 272 -15.25 -21.67 42.47
C ARG A 272 -16.53 -21.62 41.65
N SER A 273 -16.51 -20.88 40.55
CA SER A 273 -17.50 -21.01 39.47
C SER A 273 -16.83 -21.53 38.21
N HIS A 274 -17.29 -22.71 37.77
CA HIS A 274 -17.14 -23.18 36.39
C HIS A 274 -18.33 -22.63 35.59
N ALA A 275 -18.06 -22.06 34.42
CA ALA A 275 -19.08 -21.80 33.41
C ALA A 275 -18.59 -22.30 32.05
N THR A 276 -19.22 -23.38 31.61
CA THR A 276 -19.21 -23.95 30.26
C THR A 276 -19.90 -22.98 29.31
N VAL A 277 -19.29 -22.70 28.15
CA VAL A 277 -19.89 -21.89 27.08
C VAL A 277 -20.31 -22.81 25.94
N SER A 278 -21.60 -22.79 25.61
CA SER A 278 -22.18 -23.43 24.43
C SER A 278 -21.97 -22.56 23.19
N SER A 279 -21.47 -23.19 22.13
CA SER A 279 -21.28 -22.65 20.79
C SER A 279 -22.61 -22.66 20.03
N MET A 280 -22.98 -21.53 19.43
CA MET A 280 -23.94 -21.46 18.33
C MET A 280 -23.39 -20.56 17.23
N ASN A 281 -23.06 -21.17 16.09
CA ASN A 281 -22.79 -20.49 14.83
C ASN A 281 -24.11 -20.06 14.20
N ALA A 282 -24.21 -18.79 13.82
CA ALA A 282 -25.21 -18.30 12.87
C ALA A 282 -24.47 -17.78 11.64
N GLU A 283 -24.57 -18.53 10.55
CA GLU A 283 -24.16 -18.11 9.21
C GLU A 283 -25.06 -16.96 8.76
N ASN A 284 -24.46 -15.82 8.45
CA ASN A 284 -25.18 -14.67 7.89
C ASN A 284 -24.70 -14.47 6.44
N GLN A 285 -25.49 -14.97 5.48
CA GLN A 285 -25.27 -14.74 4.06
C GLN A 285 -25.79 -13.35 3.69
N VAL A 286 -24.88 -12.48 3.23
CA VAL A 286 -25.22 -11.17 2.69
C VAL A 286 -25.27 -11.28 1.17
N ALA A 287 -26.47 -11.19 0.59
CA ALA A 287 -26.67 -11.06 -0.84
C ALA A 287 -26.33 -9.62 -1.28
N ILE A 288 -25.33 -9.47 -2.14
CA ILE A 288 -24.96 -8.20 -2.76
C ILE A 288 -25.69 -8.09 -4.09
N SER A 289 -26.68 -7.20 -4.18
CA SER A 289 -27.31 -6.82 -5.45
C SER A 289 -26.49 -5.73 -6.13
N VAL A 290 -26.08 -5.98 -7.38
CA VAL A 290 -25.34 -5.03 -8.22
C VAL A 290 -26.35 -4.25 -9.08
N PRO A 291 -26.37 -2.91 -9.06
CA PRO A 291 -27.23 -2.14 -9.95
C PRO A 291 -26.65 -2.09 -11.38
N ALA A 292 -27.54 -2.16 -12.36
CA ALA A 292 -27.24 -2.16 -13.78
C ALA A 292 -26.59 -0.83 -14.24
N THR A 293 -25.40 -0.93 -14.82
CA THR A 293 -24.69 0.17 -15.48
C THR A 293 -25.40 0.59 -16.77
N LYS A 294 -25.87 1.84 -16.78
CA LYS A 294 -26.47 2.52 -17.94
C LYS A 294 -25.34 3.03 -18.86
N LEU A 295 -25.18 2.38 -20.01
CA LEU A 295 -24.29 2.84 -21.09
C LEU A 295 -24.91 4.09 -21.73
N MET A 296 -24.17 5.21 -21.69
CA MET A 296 -24.47 6.39 -22.52
C MET A 296 -23.44 6.45 -23.65
N ALA A 297 -23.94 6.34 -24.88
CA ALA A 297 -23.18 6.55 -26.11
C ALA A 297 -22.97 8.05 -26.33
N THR A 298 -21.72 8.46 -26.56
CA THR A 298 -21.37 9.80 -27.02
C THR A 298 -21.34 9.82 -28.55
N ALA A 299 -22.13 10.72 -29.14
CA ALA A 299 -22.18 11.00 -30.56
C ALA A 299 -20.94 11.76 -31.02
N GLU A 300 -20.39 11.34 -32.17
CA GLU A 300 -19.35 12.04 -32.92
C GLU A 300 -19.96 13.24 -33.66
N HIS A 301 -19.27 14.38 -33.64
CA HIS A 301 -19.56 15.52 -34.51
C HIS A 301 -18.48 15.62 -35.59
N VAL A 302 -18.96 15.69 -36.83
CA VAL A 302 -18.27 16.04 -38.09
C VAL A 302 -17.78 17.48 -38.07
#